data_AF-A0A7Z7LJA2-F1
#
_entry.id   AF-A0A7Z7LJA2-F1
#
_cell.length_a   1.000
_cell.length_b   1.000
_cell.length_c   1.000
_cell.angle_alpha   90.00
_cell.angle_beta   90.00
_cell.angle_gamma   90.00
#
_symmetry.space_group_name_H-M   'P 1'
#
loop_
_entity.id
_entity.type
_entity.pdbx_description
1 polymer ?
#
loop_
_entity_poly.entity_id
_entity_poly.type
_entity_poly.pdbx_seq_one_letter_code
_entity_poly.pdbx_strand_id
1 'polypeptide(L)'
;MLLFAVLLVAFALAIIATLLLANDRRNLRALLDHYDLHWLLAETPRQPAGTRALRGRRLAAVPISIPARFFAAPEDTALGTFVREVRASGFELCAAFKAAGVDNQGWQQSQFDRKTFECLSETVLPAKEEGAQNASFFFIAKGTPEGEVGSIRMKLVAPETEDGETVHRLLVKALEQLIEQARWLDLAPAIANAEALTEFTAVRFGLSFRFTQEFSAARSYNLIILPTSRDPAVKRSRAYFDTAQWLALPSVIARMPDFLLAHVIATAPMPSIP
;
A
#
# COMPACT_ATOMS: atom_id res chain seq x y z
N MET A 1 22.09 -56.82 50.26
CA MET A 1 21.54 -56.73 48.88
C MET A 1 20.98 -55.35 48.56
N LEU A 2 20.04 -54.82 49.36
CA LEU A 2 19.37 -53.54 49.08
C LEU A 2 20.34 -52.33 49.06
N LEU A 3 21.27 -52.25 50.02
CA LEU A 3 22.28 -51.19 50.08
C LEU A 3 23.23 -51.19 48.86
N PHE A 4 23.62 -52.38 48.40
CA PHE A 4 24.48 -52.53 47.22
C PHE A 4 23.75 -52.09 45.94
N ALA A 5 22.48 -52.46 45.79
CA ALA A 5 21.65 -52.03 44.67
C ALA A 5 21.47 -50.49 44.65
N VAL A 6 21.24 -49.88 45.82
CA VAL A 6 21.12 -48.42 45.94
C VAL A 6 22.42 -47.72 45.55
N LEU A 7 23.57 -48.21 46.03
CA LEU A 7 24.87 -47.65 45.68
C LEU A 7 25.15 -47.77 44.17
N LEU A 8 24.85 -48.93 43.57
CA LEU A 8 25.04 -49.14 42.14
C LEU A 8 24.22 -48.17 41.29
N VAL A 9 22.94 -47.96 41.65
CA VAL A 9 22.08 -46.99 40.96
C VAL A 9 22.61 -45.56 41.13
N ALA A 10 23.05 -45.20 42.34
CA ALA A 10 23.61 -43.87 42.59
C ALA A 10 24.87 -43.60 41.73
N PHE A 11 25.77 -44.59 41.63
CA PHE A 11 26.95 -44.48 40.76
C PHE A 11 26.57 -44.39 39.28
N ALA A 12 25.62 -45.19 38.81
CA ALA A 12 25.15 -45.13 37.43
C ALA A 12 24.55 -43.75 37.09
N LEU A 13 23.72 -43.19 37.99
CA LEU A 13 23.16 -41.85 37.82
C LEU A 13 24.23 -40.76 37.79
N ALA A 14 25.25 -40.85 38.66
CA ALA A 14 26.35 -39.90 38.67
C ALA A 14 27.18 -39.94 37.37
N ILE A 15 27.40 -41.13 36.82
CA ILE A 15 28.10 -41.32 35.53
C ILE A 15 27.26 -40.75 34.38
N ILE A 16 25.95 -41.03 34.35
CA ILE A 16 25.05 -40.50 33.31
C ILE A 16 25.00 -38.97 33.38
N ALA A 17 24.87 -38.40 34.59
CA ALA A 17 24.85 -36.95 34.78
C ALA A 17 26.14 -36.29 34.30
N THR A 18 27.30 -36.88 34.60
CA THR A 18 28.59 -36.36 34.12
C THR A 18 28.72 -36.46 32.61
N LEU A 19 28.29 -37.56 31.98
CA LEU A 19 28.30 -37.70 30.52
C LEU A 19 27.36 -36.71 29.81
N LEU A 20 26.18 -36.45 30.38
CA LEU A 20 25.21 -35.50 29.82
C LEU A 20 25.65 -34.05 29.96
N LEU A 21 26.24 -33.68 31.12
CA LEU A 21 26.66 -32.31 31.42
C LEU A 21 28.09 -31.98 30.98
N ALA A 22 28.91 -32.97 30.62
CA ALA A 22 30.25 -32.76 30.12
C ALA A 22 30.26 -31.88 28.85
N ASN A 23 31.34 -31.11 28.69
CA ASN A 23 31.60 -30.28 27.51
C ASN A 23 30.43 -29.37 27.13
N ASP A 24 30.12 -28.41 28.02
CA ASP A 24 29.05 -27.42 27.87
C ASP A 24 27.67 -28.03 27.54
N ARG A 25 27.35 -29.18 28.16
CA ARG A 25 26.06 -29.89 27.99
C ARG A 25 25.79 -30.33 26.54
N ARG A 26 26.83 -30.55 25.72
CA ARG A 26 26.68 -30.93 24.30
C ARG A 26 25.84 -32.19 24.11
N ASN A 27 26.06 -33.21 24.94
CA ASN A 27 25.33 -34.48 24.84
C ASN A 27 23.88 -34.34 25.30
N LEU A 28 23.62 -33.52 26.32
CA LEU A 28 22.26 -33.19 26.74
C LEU A 28 21.49 -32.44 25.65
N ARG A 29 22.11 -31.45 24.98
CA ARG A 29 21.50 -30.71 23.86
C ARG A 29 21.14 -31.66 22.71
N ALA A 30 22.07 -32.54 22.29
CA ALA A 30 21.82 -33.50 21.22
C ALA A 30 20.68 -34.48 21.54
N LEU A 31 20.55 -34.90 22.80
CA LEU A 31 19.46 -35.77 23.24
C LEU A 31 18.12 -35.03 23.24
N LEU A 32 18.09 -33.78 23.69
CA LEU A 32 16.87 -32.97 23.68
C LEU A 32 16.41 -32.61 22.27
N ASP A 33 17.34 -32.35 21.35
CA ASP A 33 17.03 -32.14 19.93
C ASP A 33 16.43 -33.41 19.29
N HIS A 34 16.92 -34.60 19.66
CA HIS A 34 16.38 -35.87 19.15
C HIS A 34 14.92 -36.11 19.57
N TYR A 35 14.53 -35.67 20.76
CA TYR A 35 13.16 -35.81 21.30
C TYR A 35 12.31 -34.55 21.13
N ASP A 36 12.80 -33.53 20.42
CA ASP A 36 12.14 -32.25 20.20
C ASP A 36 11.76 -31.49 21.49
N LEU A 37 12.57 -31.68 22.53
CA LEU A 37 12.41 -31.09 23.87
C LEU A 37 13.26 -29.83 24.08
N HIS A 38 13.66 -29.17 22.98
CA HIS A 38 14.57 -28.01 22.98
C HIS A 38 14.04 -26.83 23.82
N TRP A 39 12.72 -26.74 24.02
CA TRP A 39 12.08 -25.71 24.87
C TRP A 39 12.49 -25.79 26.35
N LEU A 40 12.89 -26.96 26.86
CA LEU A 40 13.34 -27.13 28.25
C LEU A 40 14.66 -26.40 28.55
N LEU A 41 15.46 -26.14 27.52
CA LEU A 41 16.72 -25.41 27.60
C LEU A 41 16.67 -24.05 26.91
N ALA A 42 15.47 -23.55 26.57
CA ALA A 42 15.31 -22.25 25.93
C ALA A 42 15.85 -21.15 26.86
N GLU A 43 17.14 -20.84 26.68
CA GLU A 43 17.77 -19.71 27.30
C GLU A 43 17.15 -18.45 26.71
N THR A 44 16.71 -17.55 27.60
CA THR A 44 16.29 -16.18 27.28
C THR A 44 17.27 -15.62 26.26
N PRO A 45 16.81 -14.95 25.18
CA PRO A 45 17.71 -14.51 24.12
C PRO A 45 18.88 -13.75 24.75
N ARG A 46 20.09 -14.32 24.68
CA ARG A 46 21.30 -13.61 25.06
C ARG A 46 21.29 -12.35 24.21
N GLN A 47 21.13 -11.19 24.85
CA GLN A 47 21.45 -9.91 24.22
C GLN A 47 22.76 -10.12 23.46
N PRO A 48 22.83 -9.75 22.16
CA PRO A 48 24.04 -9.94 21.40
C PRO A 48 25.16 -9.29 22.19
N ALA A 49 26.06 -10.12 22.72
CA ALA A 49 27.25 -9.62 23.38
C ALA A 49 27.93 -8.76 22.33
N GLY A 50 27.97 -7.45 22.59
CA GLY A 50 28.51 -6.47 21.65
C GLY A 50 29.83 -6.98 21.07
N THR A 51 30.10 -6.62 19.82
CA THR A 51 31.28 -7.09 19.08
C THR A 51 32.51 -7.08 19.99
N ARG A 52 32.98 -8.27 20.36
CA ARG A 52 34.15 -8.41 21.22
C ARG A 52 35.29 -7.75 20.46
N ALA A 53 35.78 -6.62 20.94
CA ALA A 53 36.87 -5.90 20.30
C ALA A 53 38.00 -6.90 20.03
N LEU A 54 38.28 -7.17 18.76
CA LEU A 54 39.37 -8.04 18.36
C LEU A 54 40.66 -7.40 18.89
N ARG A 55 41.15 -7.87 20.04
CA ARG A 55 42.50 -7.58 20.52
C ARG A 55 43.46 -8.39 19.65
N GLY A 56 43.71 -7.90 18.45
CA GLY A 56 44.58 -8.52 17.46
C GLY A 56 44.89 -7.50 16.37
N ARG A 57 46.15 -7.49 15.91
CA ARG A 57 46.74 -6.62 14.89
C ARG A 57 45.70 -5.86 14.06
N ARG A 58 45.69 -4.53 14.21
CA ARG A 58 44.99 -3.62 13.30
C ARG A 58 45.40 -4.01 11.88
N LEU A 59 44.45 -4.46 11.06
CA LEU A 59 44.70 -4.69 9.65
C LEU A 59 45.27 -3.38 9.06
N ALA A 60 46.30 -3.50 8.23
CA ALA A 60 46.85 -2.34 7.54
C ALA A 60 45.71 -1.66 6.77
N ALA A 61 45.54 -0.36 6.96
CA ALA A 61 44.53 0.39 6.24
C ALA A 61 44.83 0.29 4.74
N VAL A 62 43.87 -0.21 3.97
CA VAL A 62 43.97 -0.19 2.50
C VAL A 62 43.57 1.21 2.06
N PRO A 63 44.47 2.00 1.43
CA PRO A 63 44.11 3.32 0.95
C PRO A 63 43.15 3.16 -0.23
N ILE A 64 41.89 3.52 -0.01
CA ILE A 64 40.88 3.61 -1.07
C ILE A 64 40.70 5.07 -1.46
N SER A 65 40.82 5.37 -2.76
CA SER A 65 40.47 6.69 -3.28
C SER A 65 38.99 6.69 -3.62
N ILE A 66 38.19 7.33 -2.77
CA ILE A 66 36.77 7.55 -3.05
C ILE A 66 36.64 8.97 -3.63
N PRO A 67 36.07 9.12 -4.84
CA PRO A 67 35.85 10.44 -5.42
C PRO A 67 35.02 11.35 -4.50
N ALA A 68 35.44 12.61 -4.35
CA ALA A 68 34.80 13.58 -3.42
C ALA A 68 33.29 13.74 -3.65
N ARG A 69 32.80 13.54 -4.88
CA ARG A 69 31.37 13.57 -5.23
C ARG A 69 30.51 12.59 -4.43
N PHE A 70 31.06 11.49 -3.91
CA PHE A 70 30.32 10.54 -3.07
C PHE A 70 30.11 11.05 -1.64
N PHE A 71 30.85 12.09 -1.23
CA PHE A 71 30.69 12.77 0.06
C PHE A 71 30.04 14.15 -0.10
N ALA A 72 29.74 14.58 -1.33
CA ALA A 72 28.97 15.78 -1.56
C ALA A 72 27.55 15.58 -1.03
N ALA A 73 26.99 16.59 -0.39
CA ALA A 73 25.58 16.58 -0.05
C ALA A 73 24.76 16.46 -1.35
N PRO A 74 23.72 15.62 -1.38
CA PRO A 74 22.85 15.56 -2.54
C PRO A 74 22.23 16.93 -2.79
N GLU A 75 22.18 17.36 -4.04
CA GLU A 75 21.50 18.60 -4.40
C GLU A 75 19.98 18.42 -4.14
N ASP A 76 19.37 19.33 -3.37
CA ASP A 76 17.93 19.27 -3.06
C ASP A 76 17.07 19.25 -4.33
N THR A 77 17.55 19.89 -5.40
CA THR A 77 16.93 19.92 -6.73
C THR A 77 16.97 18.58 -7.45
N ALA A 78 17.87 17.67 -7.07
CA ALA A 78 17.97 16.32 -7.60
C ALA A 78 17.12 15.31 -6.81
N LEU A 79 16.64 15.66 -5.62
CA LEU A 79 15.82 14.77 -4.80
C LEU A 79 14.44 14.58 -5.44
N GLY A 80 14.09 13.33 -5.71
CA GLY A 80 12.72 12.91 -6.00
C GLY A 80 11.92 12.74 -4.70
N THR A 81 10.62 12.49 -4.85
CA THR A 81 9.75 12.04 -3.76
C THR A 81 9.10 10.71 -4.11
N PHE A 82 8.52 10.05 -3.11
CA PHE A 82 7.67 8.90 -3.39
C PHE A 82 6.40 9.36 -4.10
N VAL A 83 6.02 8.63 -5.15
CA VAL A 83 4.82 8.90 -5.93
C VAL A 83 4.00 7.62 -5.98
N ARG A 84 2.69 7.74 -5.83
CA ARG A 84 1.74 6.67 -6.10
C ARG A 84 0.88 7.00 -7.31
N GLU A 85 0.64 5.98 -8.11
CA GLU A 85 -0.29 6.03 -9.23
C GLU A 85 -1.69 5.54 -8.81
N VAL A 86 -2.68 5.90 -9.61
CA VAL A 86 -3.95 5.16 -9.62
C VAL A 86 -3.67 3.85 -10.34
N ARG A 87 -3.80 2.72 -9.63
CA ARG A 87 -3.47 1.41 -10.21
C ARG A 87 -4.46 0.98 -11.30
N ALA A 88 -5.74 1.29 -11.12
CA ALA A 88 -6.76 1.09 -12.13
C ALA A 88 -6.65 2.16 -13.23
N SER A 89 -6.72 1.71 -14.48
CA SER A 89 -6.94 2.61 -15.62
C SER A 89 -8.28 3.34 -15.50
N GLY A 90 -8.45 4.44 -16.23
CA GLY A 90 -9.72 5.15 -16.33
C GLY A 90 -10.86 4.23 -16.77
N PHE A 91 -10.61 3.30 -17.70
CA PHE A 91 -11.58 2.30 -18.15
C PHE A 91 -12.04 1.39 -17.00
N GLU A 92 -11.10 0.82 -16.25
CA GLU A 92 -11.40 -0.06 -15.11
C GLU A 92 -12.09 0.70 -13.98
N LEU A 93 -11.63 1.93 -13.69
CA LEU A 93 -12.21 2.77 -12.66
C LEU A 93 -13.68 3.07 -12.97
N CYS A 94 -14.00 3.52 -14.18
CA CYS A 94 -15.38 3.86 -14.55
C CYS A 94 -16.28 2.63 -14.61
N ALA A 95 -15.75 1.48 -15.05
CA ALA A 95 -16.46 0.21 -15.01
C ALA A 95 -16.78 -0.22 -13.56
N ALA A 96 -15.82 -0.11 -12.64
CA ALA A 96 -16.01 -0.42 -11.23
C ALA A 96 -17.06 0.50 -10.57
N PHE A 97 -16.98 1.80 -10.85
CA PHE A 97 -17.99 2.77 -10.39
C PHE A 97 -19.39 2.43 -10.90
N LYS A 98 -19.50 2.07 -12.18
CA LYS A 98 -20.78 1.66 -12.78
C LYS A 98 -21.33 0.40 -12.12
N ALA A 99 -20.48 -0.61 -11.90
CA ALA A 99 -20.85 -1.84 -11.20
C ALA A 99 -21.28 -1.57 -9.74
N ALA A 100 -20.72 -0.54 -9.12
CA ALA A 100 -21.11 -0.08 -7.79
C ALA A 100 -22.37 0.81 -7.77
N GLY A 101 -23.03 1.05 -8.90
CA GLY A 101 -24.26 1.83 -8.99
C GLY A 101 -24.06 3.34 -9.16
N VAL A 102 -22.83 3.80 -9.46
CA VAL A 102 -22.55 5.16 -9.90
C VAL A 102 -22.61 5.19 -11.43
N ASP A 103 -23.82 5.43 -11.96
CA ASP A 103 -24.05 5.35 -13.41
C ASP A 103 -23.20 6.36 -14.17
N ASN A 104 -22.51 5.89 -15.21
CA ASN A 104 -21.63 6.70 -16.03
C ASN A 104 -21.53 6.16 -17.45
N GLN A 105 -21.02 6.99 -18.36
CA GLN A 105 -20.90 6.72 -19.79
C GLN A 105 -19.61 5.96 -20.17
N GLY A 106 -18.85 5.47 -19.18
CA GLY A 106 -17.53 4.89 -19.39
C GLY A 106 -16.46 5.96 -19.67
N TRP A 107 -15.24 5.51 -19.91
CA TRP A 107 -14.11 6.39 -20.22
C TRP A 107 -14.18 6.85 -21.67
N GLN A 108 -14.46 8.13 -21.89
CA GLN A 108 -14.71 8.69 -23.22
C GLN A 108 -14.04 10.05 -23.39
N GLN A 109 -13.88 10.49 -24.63
CA GLN A 109 -13.30 11.80 -24.92
C GLN A 109 -14.17 12.92 -24.33
N SER A 110 -13.53 13.93 -23.73
CA SER A 110 -14.23 15.09 -23.19
C SER A 110 -14.88 15.90 -24.31
N GLN A 111 -16.08 16.43 -24.04
CA GLN A 111 -16.80 17.28 -24.97
C GLN A 111 -16.09 18.63 -25.22
N PHE A 112 -15.23 19.06 -24.28
CA PHE A 112 -14.58 20.37 -24.31
C PHE A 112 -13.11 20.31 -24.70
N ASP A 113 -12.46 19.16 -24.55
CA ASP A 113 -11.05 18.99 -24.87
C ASP A 113 -10.78 17.61 -25.48
N ARG A 114 -10.33 17.61 -26.73
CA ARG A 114 -10.02 16.39 -27.49
C ARG A 114 -8.88 15.57 -26.90
N LYS A 115 -8.01 16.16 -26.08
CA LYS A 115 -6.87 15.47 -25.45
C LYS A 115 -7.21 14.87 -24.10
N THR A 116 -8.34 15.26 -23.52
CA THR A 116 -8.77 14.77 -22.21
C THR A 116 -9.83 13.70 -22.41
N PHE A 117 -9.68 12.59 -21.70
CA PHE A 117 -10.74 11.60 -21.53
C PHE A 117 -11.30 11.70 -20.13
N GLU A 118 -12.59 11.41 -20.00
CA GLU A 118 -13.31 11.50 -18.74
C GLU A 118 -14.43 10.47 -18.65
N CYS A 119 -14.83 10.16 -17.42
CA CYS A 119 -16.14 9.59 -17.15
C CYS A 119 -16.85 10.42 -16.10
N LEU A 120 -18.12 10.65 -16.36
CA LEU A 120 -18.98 11.55 -15.61
C LEU A 120 -20.18 10.76 -15.08
N SER A 121 -20.56 11.06 -13.84
CA SER A 121 -21.82 10.64 -13.23
C SER A 121 -22.48 11.84 -12.58
N GLU A 122 -23.78 11.99 -12.80
CA GLU A 122 -24.59 13.00 -12.14
C GLU A 122 -25.91 12.37 -11.69
N THR A 123 -26.18 12.47 -10.39
CA THR A 123 -27.44 12.06 -9.76
C THR A 123 -28.03 13.29 -9.10
N VAL A 124 -29.24 13.67 -9.51
CA VAL A 124 -29.99 14.79 -8.94
C VAL A 124 -31.36 14.29 -8.55
N LEU A 125 -31.70 14.45 -7.27
CA LEU A 125 -32.99 14.15 -6.70
C LEU A 125 -33.70 15.49 -6.40
N PRO A 126 -34.76 15.82 -7.15
CA PRO A 126 -35.48 17.07 -6.96
C PRO A 126 -36.05 17.20 -5.55
N ALA A 127 -35.96 18.41 -4.99
CA ALA A 127 -36.62 18.74 -3.74
C ALA A 127 -38.14 18.51 -3.83
N LYS A 128 -38.72 17.95 -2.77
CA LYS A 128 -40.18 17.73 -2.66
C LYS A 128 -40.95 19.01 -2.30
N GLU A 129 -40.26 19.98 -1.72
CA GLU A 129 -40.82 21.27 -1.28
C GLU A 129 -40.29 22.42 -2.15
N GLU A 130 -41.15 23.39 -2.44
CA GLU A 130 -40.81 24.55 -3.24
C GLU A 130 -39.82 25.46 -2.48
N GLY A 131 -38.68 25.75 -3.11
CA GLY A 131 -37.60 26.54 -2.51
C GLY A 131 -36.58 25.75 -1.70
N ALA A 132 -36.78 24.44 -1.48
CA ALA A 132 -35.79 23.59 -0.84
C ALA A 132 -34.68 23.16 -1.83
N GLN A 133 -33.51 22.79 -1.29
CA GLN A 133 -32.34 22.41 -2.09
C GLN A 133 -32.47 20.97 -2.61
N ASN A 134 -32.16 20.75 -3.89
CA ASN A 134 -32.06 19.40 -4.46
C ASN A 134 -30.92 18.63 -3.79
N ALA A 135 -31.14 17.33 -3.56
CA ALA A 135 -30.05 16.44 -3.19
C ALA A 135 -29.29 16.03 -4.46
N SER A 136 -27.96 16.12 -4.47
CA SER A 136 -27.19 15.73 -5.64
C SER A 136 -25.84 15.12 -5.30
N PHE A 137 -25.42 14.20 -6.18
CA PHE A 137 -24.08 13.64 -6.20
C PHE A 137 -23.53 13.75 -7.62
N PHE A 138 -22.34 14.31 -7.72
CA PHE A 138 -21.61 14.48 -8.97
C PHE A 138 -20.25 13.82 -8.83
N PHE A 139 -19.85 13.07 -9.86
CA PHE A 139 -18.52 12.47 -9.95
C PHE A 139 -17.95 12.71 -11.35
N ILE A 140 -16.65 13.02 -11.40
CA ILE A 140 -15.90 13.08 -12.63
C ILE A 140 -14.47 12.60 -12.39
N ALA A 141 -14.01 11.68 -13.21
CA ALA A 141 -12.60 11.33 -13.35
C ALA A 141 -12.12 11.82 -14.72
N LYS A 142 -10.94 12.44 -14.77
CA LYS A 142 -10.32 12.93 -16.01
C LYS A 142 -8.90 12.43 -16.15
N GLY A 143 -8.45 12.28 -17.39
CA GLY A 143 -7.16 11.70 -17.69
C GLY A 143 -6.84 11.68 -19.18
N THR A 144 -5.99 10.74 -19.58
CA THR A 144 -5.51 10.59 -20.96
C THR A 144 -6.33 9.58 -21.75
N PRO A 145 -6.24 9.59 -23.10
CA PRO A 145 -6.86 8.56 -23.95
C PRO A 145 -6.44 7.13 -23.62
N GLU A 146 -5.20 6.95 -23.13
CA GLU A 146 -4.63 5.66 -22.76
C GLU A 146 -5.17 5.15 -21.41
N GLY A 147 -5.97 5.96 -20.70
CA GLY A 147 -6.58 5.59 -19.44
C GLY A 147 -5.76 6.00 -18.22
N GLU A 148 -4.76 6.88 -18.34
CA GLU A 148 -4.08 7.40 -17.16
C GLU A 148 -4.98 8.40 -16.43
N VAL A 149 -5.26 8.16 -15.15
CA VAL A 149 -6.15 9.02 -14.35
C VAL A 149 -5.37 10.20 -13.77
N GLY A 150 -5.66 11.41 -14.25
CA GLY A 150 -4.98 12.64 -13.86
C GLY A 150 -5.67 13.42 -12.72
N SER A 151 -7.00 13.31 -12.61
CA SER A 151 -7.77 13.98 -11.55
C SER A 151 -9.10 13.28 -11.30
N ILE A 152 -9.57 13.33 -10.06
CA ILE A 152 -10.90 12.86 -9.67
C ILE A 152 -11.55 13.93 -8.82
N ARG A 153 -12.82 14.23 -9.10
CA ARG A 153 -13.63 15.16 -8.32
C ARG A 153 -14.98 14.55 -8.04
N MET A 154 -15.41 14.63 -6.79
CA MET A 154 -16.79 14.36 -6.39
C MET A 154 -17.37 15.61 -5.72
N LYS A 155 -18.65 15.87 -5.94
CA LYS A 155 -19.40 16.90 -5.24
C LYS A 155 -20.66 16.28 -4.66
N LEU A 156 -20.92 16.58 -3.40
CA LEU A 156 -22.10 16.16 -2.66
C LEU A 156 -22.89 17.40 -2.26
N VAL A 157 -24.21 17.34 -2.42
CA VAL A 157 -25.18 18.25 -1.83
C VAL A 157 -26.20 17.37 -1.11
N ALA A 158 -26.10 17.30 0.22
CA ALA A 158 -26.89 16.37 1.04
C ALA A 158 -27.75 17.15 2.06
N PRO A 159 -28.90 17.73 1.64
CA PRO A 159 -29.85 18.32 2.58
C PRO A 159 -30.32 17.28 3.61
N GLU A 160 -30.89 17.72 4.74
CA GLU A 160 -31.36 16.81 5.81
C GLU A 160 -32.71 16.15 5.45
N THR A 161 -32.67 15.35 4.39
CA THR A 161 -33.82 14.64 3.83
C THR A 161 -33.42 13.21 3.46
N GLU A 162 -34.41 12.34 3.23
CA GLU A 162 -34.18 10.98 2.74
C GLU A 162 -33.38 10.93 1.42
N ASP A 163 -33.63 11.89 0.54
CA ASP A 163 -32.90 12.03 -0.73
C ASP A 163 -31.44 12.47 -0.48
N GLY A 164 -31.22 13.36 0.47
CA GLY A 164 -29.88 13.77 0.92
C GLY A 164 -29.07 12.61 1.49
N GLU A 165 -29.69 11.79 2.33
CA GLU A 165 -29.08 10.54 2.85
C GLU A 165 -28.78 9.53 1.72
N THR A 166 -29.62 9.51 0.68
CA THR A 166 -29.41 8.62 -0.49
C THR A 166 -28.17 9.02 -1.28
N VAL A 167 -28.00 10.31 -1.59
CA VAL A 167 -26.79 10.78 -2.31
C VAL A 167 -25.54 10.75 -1.44
N HIS A 168 -25.69 10.89 -0.11
CA HIS A 168 -24.57 10.73 0.84
C HIS A 168 -24.04 9.29 0.86
N ARG A 169 -24.92 8.28 0.92
CA ARG A 169 -24.51 6.87 0.78
C ARG A 169 -23.82 6.60 -0.57
N LEU A 170 -24.25 7.28 -1.64
CA LEU A 170 -23.61 7.15 -2.94
C LEU A 170 -22.18 7.71 -2.94
N LEU A 171 -21.93 8.85 -2.27
CA LEU A 171 -20.57 9.38 -2.06
C LEU A 171 -19.69 8.38 -1.30
N VAL A 172 -20.17 7.84 -0.18
CA VAL A 172 -19.41 6.89 0.65
C VAL A 172 -19.02 5.66 -0.17
N LYS A 173 -19.99 5.06 -0.87
CA LYS A 173 -19.76 3.90 -1.74
C LYS A 173 -18.78 4.21 -2.88
N ALA A 174 -18.91 5.38 -3.50
CA ALA A 174 -17.98 5.83 -4.54
C ALA A 174 -16.55 5.99 -4.01
N LEU A 175 -16.41 6.47 -2.77
CA LEU A 175 -15.10 6.62 -2.13
C LEU A 175 -14.47 5.27 -1.75
N GLU A 176 -15.25 4.34 -1.21
CA GLU A 176 -14.80 2.96 -0.94
C GLU A 176 -14.26 2.31 -2.20
N GLN A 177 -15.02 2.38 -3.29
CA GLN A 177 -14.63 1.84 -4.58
C GLN A 177 -13.37 2.50 -5.11
N LEU A 178 -13.24 3.82 -4.98
CA LEU A 178 -12.02 4.50 -5.40
C LEU A 178 -10.80 3.99 -4.63
N ILE A 179 -10.89 3.90 -3.30
CA ILE A 179 -9.77 3.45 -2.47
C ILE A 179 -9.38 2.02 -2.81
N GLU A 180 -10.36 1.15 -3.04
CA GLU A 180 -10.16 -0.24 -3.45
C GLU A 180 -9.46 -0.33 -4.82
N GLN A 181 -10.00 0.32 -5.85
CA GLN A 181 -9.45 0.29 -7.22
C GLN A 181 -8.07 0.95 -7.30
N ALA A 182 -7.84 2.03 -6.55
CA ALA A 182 -6.56 2.71 -6.50
C ALA A 182 -5.54 2.01 -5.59
N ARG A 183 -5.96 1.05 -4.76
CA ARG A 183 -5.14 0.35 -3.75
C ARG A 183 -4.52 1.29 -2.72
N TRP A 184 -5.25 2.32 -2.31
CA TRP A 184 -4.79 3.33 -1.36
C TRP A 184 -5.28 3.05 0.06
N LEU A 185 -4.92 1.90 0.63
CA LEU A 185 -5.44 1.43 1.92
C LEU A 185 -5.19 2.40 3.09
N ASP A 186 -4.14 3.21 3.01
CA ASP A 186 -3.83 4.26 4.00
C ASP A 186 -4.83 5.42 4.00
N LEU A 187 -5.71 5.51 2.99
CA LEU A 187 -6.80 6.47 2.91
C LEU A 187 -8.14 5.91 3.42
N ALA A 188 -8.18 4.67 3.92
CA ALA A 188 -9.39 4.11 4.53
C ALA A 188 -10.03 5.03 5.61
N PRO A 189 -9.26 5.76 6.47
CA PRO A 189 -9.86 6.71 7.41
C PRO A 189 -10.71 7.81 6.75
N ALA A 190 -10.44 8.16 5.48
CA ALA A 190 -11.22 9.15 4.75
C ALA A 190 -12.68 8.71 4.53
N ILE A 191 -12.95 7.39 4.54
CA ILE A 191 -14.31 6.84 4.46
C ILE A 191 -15.09 7.26 5.71
N ALA A 192 -14.53 7.07 6.90
CA ALA A 192 -15.15 7.49 8.15
C ALA A 192 -15.38 9.02 8.19
N ASN A 193 -14.45 9.81 7.64
CA ASN A 193 -14.66 11.25 7.49
C ASN A 193 -15.83 11.59 6.56
N ALA A 194 -15.94 10.89 5.43
CA ALA A 194 -17.06 11.07 4.50
C ALA A 194 -18.40 10.62 5.10
N GLU A 195 -18.43 9.52 5.85
CA GLU A 195 -19.60 9.06 6.62
C GLU A 195 -20.03 10.11 7.65
N ALA A 196 -19.09 10.68 8.39
CA ALA A 196 -19.37 11.71 9.39
C ALA A 196 -19.55 13.12 8.80
N LEU A 197 -19.39 13.30 7.48
CA LEU A 197 -19.37 14.60 6.79
C LEU A 197 -18.40 15.60 7.43
N THR A 198 -17.24 15.10 7.85
CA THR A 198 -16.15 15.88 8.45
C THR A 198 -15.03 16.09 7.46
N GLU A 199 -14.39 17.25 7.50
CA GLU A 199 -13.31 17.55 6.56
C GLU A 199 -12.10 16.65 6.76
N PHE A 200 -11.43 16.31 5.66
CA PHE A 200 -10.22 15.49 5.66
C PHE A 200 -9.26 15.96 4.58
N THR A 201 -7.97 16.05 4.92
CA THR A 201 -6.92 16.37 3.95
C THR A 201 -5.71 15.48 4.15
N ALA A 202 -5.23 14.91 3.05
CA ALA A 202 -3.98 14.17 2.98
C ALA A 202 -3.18 14.59 1.75
N VAL A 203 -1.95 15.07 1.97
CA VAL A 203 -1.01 15.39 0.89
C VAL A 203 0.28 14.59 1.14
N ARG A 204 0.41 13.47 0.43
CA ARG A 204 1.54 12.55 0.60
C ARG A 204 1.68 11.65 -0.62
N PHE A 205 2.90 11.16 -0.85
CA PHE A 205 3.20 10.24 -1.94
C PHE A 205 2.77 10.75 -3.32
N GLY A 206 2.90 12.05 -3.57
CA GLY A 206 2.48 12.68 -4.82
C GLY A 206 0.96 12.78 -5.04
N LEU A 207 0.13 12.36 -4.08
CA LEU A 207 -1.32 12.53 -4.10
C LEU A 207 -1.75 13.70 -3.21
N SER A 208 -2.61 14.57 -3.73
CA SER A 208 -3.46 15.45 -2.91
C SER A 208 -4.86 14.88 -2.83
N PHE A 209 -5.36 14.60 -1.63
CA PHE A 209 -6.72 14.13 -1.36
C PHE A 209 -7.37 15.10 -0.37
N ARG A 210 -8.44 15.79 -0.79
CA ARG A 210 -9.08 16.84 0.01
C ARG A 210 -10.59 16.70 -0.02
N PHE A 211 -11.20 16.49 1.13
CA PHE A 211 -12.64 16.51 1.37
C PHE A 211 -12.97 17.72 2.24
N THR A 212 -13.70 18.69 1.69
CA THR A 212 -13.94 20.00 2.32
C THR A 212 -15.38 20.45 2.13
N GLN A 213 -15.93 21.16 3.12
CA GLN A 213 -17.25 21.75 3.02
C GLN A 213 -17.23 23.02 2.16
N GLU A 214 -18.27 23.26 1.37
CA GLU A 214 -18.46 24.54 0.68
C GLU A 214 -18.90 25.61 1.68
N PHE A 215 -18.18 26.74 1.68
CA PHE A 215 -18.46 27.86 2.57
C PHE A 215 -19.89 28.43 2.39
N SER A 216 -20.39 28.43 1.16
CA SER A 216 -21.66 29.08 0.78
C SER A 216 -22.89 28.18 0.91
N ALA A 217 -22.72 26.89 1.19
CA ALA A 217 -23.84 25.94 1.19
C ALA A 217 -23.68 24.92 2.32
N ALA A 218 -24.66 24.89 3.22
CA ALA A 218 -24.72 23.90 4.29
C ALA A 218 -24.78 22.50 3.68
N ARG A 219 -24.09 21.55 4.32
CA ARG A 219 -24.04 20.13 3.91
C ARG A 219 -23.70 19.89 2.43
N SER A 220 -22.93 20.80 1.85
CA SER A 220 -22.37 20.67 0.49
C SER A 220 -20.87 20.47 0.61
N TYR A 221 -20.33 19.44 -0.05
CA TYR A 221 -18.94 19.04 0.09
C TYR A 221 -18.29 18.78 -1.26
N ASN A 222 -16.99 19.08 -1.36
CA ASN A 222 -16.16 18.67 -2.50
C ASN A 222 -15.11 17.68 -2.03
N LEU A 223 -14.96 16.59 -2.77
CA LEU A 223 -13.79 15.73 -2.73
C LEU A 223 -12.96 15.99 -3.99
N ILE A 224 -11.71 16.42 -3.82
CA ILE A 224 -10.77 16.65 -4.92
C ILE A 224 -9.53 15.80 -4.70
N ILE A 225 -9.20 15.01 -5.72
CA ILE A 225 -8.07 14.09 -5.71
C ILE A 225 -7.20 14.36 -6.94
N LEU A 226 -5.94 14.64 -6.69
CA LEU A 226 -4.94 14.97 -7.71
C LEU A 226 -3.73 14.04 -7.55
N PRO A 227 -3.66 12.93 -8.31
CA PRO A 227 -2.48 12.06 -8.40
C PRO A 227 -1.27 12.74 -9.06
N THR A 228 -1.54 13.75 -9.89
CA THR A 228 -0.55 14.52 -10.64
C THR A 228 -0.25 15.85 -9.93
N SER A 229 0.34 15.79 -8.73
CA SER A 229 0.75 16.99 -8.01
C SER A 229 1.71 17.86 -8.84
N ARG A 230 1.54 19.19 -8.77
CA ARG A 230 2.43 20.17 -9.45
C ARG A 230 3.82 20.28 -8.81
N ASP A 231 4.07 19.55 -7.72
CA ASP A 231 5.34 19.51 -7.02
C ASP A 231 6.50 19.08 -7.96
N PRO A 232 7.57 19.88 -8.09
CA PRO A 232 8.75 19.52 -8.88
C PRO A 232 9.36 18.15 -8.51
N ALA A 233 9.35 17.76 -7.23
CA ALA A 233 9.87 16.47 -6.80
C ALA A 233 9.03 15.30 -7.33
N VAL A 234 7.70 15.46 -7.40
CA VAL A 234 6.78 14.47 -7.99
C VAL A 234 7.03 14.35 -9.49
N LYS A 235 7.18 15.47 -10.19
CA LYS A 235 7.50 15.48 -11.63
C LYS A 235 8.82 14.77 -11.92
N ARG A 236 9.86 15.03 -11.14
CA ARG A 236 11.16 14.35 -11.29
C ARG A 236 11.05 12.85 -11.08
N SER A 237 10.38 12.40 -10.02
CA SER A 237 10.20 10.97 -9.77
C SER A 237 9.43 10.29 -10.90
N ARG A 238 8.34 10.89 -11.40
CA ARG A 238 7.58 10.34 -12.53
C ARG A 238 8.43 10.26 -13.80
N ALA A 239 9.20 11.30 -14.11
CA ALA A 239 10.10 11.31 -15.27
C ALA A 239 11.24 10.27 -15.15
N TYR A 240 11.76 10.06 -13.94
CA TYR A 240 12.80 9.04 -13.69
C TYR A 240 12.27 7.61 -13.84
N PHE A 241 11.04 7.37 -13.37
CA PHE A 241 10.38 6.06 -13.46
C PHE A 241 9.53 5.89 -14.72
N ASP A 242 9.63 6.80 -15.69
CA ASP A 242 8.99 6.64 -16.99
C ASP A 242 9.62 5.45 -17.72
N THR A 243 8.90 4.33 -17.70
CA THR A 243 9.36 3.09 -18.32
C THR A 243 9.49 3.23 -19.83
N ALA A 244 8.74 4.12 -20.50
CA ALA A 244 8.92 4.34 -21.93
C ALA A 244 10.29 4.95 -22.24
N GLN A 245 10.84 5.74 -21.32
CA GLN A 245 12.14 6.39 -21.47
C GLN A 245 13.31 5.54 -20.95
N TRP A 246 13.16 4.88 -19.79
CA TRP A 246 14.28 4.27 -19.07
C TRP A 246 14.30 2.74 -19.07
N LEU A 247 13.14 2.11 -19.27
CA LEU A 247 12.95 0.66 -19.19
C LEU A 247 12.00 0.21 -20.30
N ALA A 248 12.25 0.64 -21.54
CA ALA A 248 11.44 0.26 -22.68
C ALA A 248 11.41 -1.27 -22.74
N LEU A 249 10.26 -1.86 -22.42
CA LEU A 249 10.12 -3.31 -22.39
C LEU A 249 10.52 -3.82 -23.77
N PRO A 250 11.46 -4.78 -23.87
CA PRO A 250 11.88 -5.32 -25.16
C PRO A 250 10.64 -5.76 -25.93
N SER A 251 10.57 -5.44 -27.22
CA SER A 251 9.45 -5.82 -28.10
C SER A 251 9.13 -7.32 -28.10
N VAL A 252 10.02 -8.16 -27.55
CA VAL A 252 9.79 -9.59 -27.29
C VAL A 252 8.62 -9.83 -26.33
N ILE A 253 8.39 -8.98 -25.31
CA ILE A 253 7.20 -9.09 -24.44
C ILE A 253 5.94 -8.69 -25.20
N ALA A 254 6.02 -7.67 -26.07
CA ALA A 254 4.93 -7.27 -26.95
C ALA A 254 4.63 -8.25 -28.10
N ARG A 255 5.56 -9.20 -28.36
CA ARG A 255 5.41 -10.30 -29.33
C ARG A 255 5.20 -11.65 -28.65
N MET A 256 5.02 -11.69 -27.33
CA MET A 256 4.67 -12.93 -26.67
C MET A 256 3.31 -13.38 -27.18
N PRO A 257 3.19 -14.61 -27.68
CA PRO A 257 1.90 -15.20 -27.99
C PRO A 257 0.98 -15.11 -26.76
N ASP A 258 -0.32 -14.90 -26.99
CA ASP A 258 -1.32 -14.70 -25.92
C ASP A 258 -1.27 -15.79 -24.83
N PHE A 259 -0.91 -17.03 -25.20
CA PHE A 259 -0.79 -18.14 -24.25
C PHE A 259 0.38 -17.99 -23.25
N LEU A 260 1.42 -17.21 -23.56
CA LEU A 260 2.53 -16.94 -22.64
C LEU A 260 2.28 -15.70 -21.76
N LEU A 261 1.45 -14.74 -22.21
CA LEU A 261 1.12 -13.56 -21.42
C LEU A 261 0.43 -13.91 -20.09
N ALA A 262 -0.43 -14.93 -20.10
CA ALA A 262 -1.10 -15.45 -18.90
C ALA A 262 -0.12 -15.98 -17.82
N HIS A 263 1.08 -16.42 -18.22
CA HIS A 263 2.08 -16.99 -17.32
C HIS A 263 3.06 -15.96 -16.75
N VAL A 264 3.12 -14.75 -17.34
CA VAL A 264 4.04 -13.68 -16.91
C VAL A 264 3.40 -12.76 -15.86
N ILE A 265 2.07 -12.66 -15.83
CA ILE A 265 1.35 -11.77 -14.90
C ILE A 265 0.72 -12.54 -13.72
N ALA A 266 0.58 -13.87 -13.79
CA ALA A 266 -0.09 -14.64 -12.75
C ALA A 266 0.90 -15.33 -11.79
N THR A 267 1.45 -14.60 -10.81
CA THR A 267 1.55 -15.21 -9.47
C THR A 267 0.17 -15.20 -8.86
N ALA A 268 -0.71 -16.08 -9.34
CA ALA A 268 -1.92 -16.42 -8.61
C ALA A 268 -1.49 -17.08 -7.29
N PRO A 269 -2.11 -16.74 -6.14
CA PRO A 269 -1.86 -17.47 -4.91
C PRO A 269 -2.21 -18.94 -5.17
N MET A 270 -1.30 -19.85 -4.80
CA MET A 270 -1.53 -21.29 -4.96
C MET A 270 -2.88 -21.65 -4.32
N PRO A 271 -3.76 -22.39 -5.03
CA PRO A 271 -4.95 -22.92 -4.41
C PRO A 271 -4.52 -23.88 -3.30
N SER A 272 -5.04 -23.67 -2.09
CA SER A 272 -4.93 -24.61 -0.99
C SER A 272 -5.49 -25.96 -1.44
N ILE A 273 -4.63 -26.97 -1.47
CA ILE A 273 -4.99 -28.37 -1.69
C ILE A 273 -5.92 -28.81 -0.55
N PRO A 274 -6.97 -29.62 -0.83
CA PRO A 274 -8.00 -30.03 0.12
C PRO A 274 -7.48 -30.73 1.37
#